data_AF-A0A9W9PZ71-F1
#
_entry.id   AF-A0A9W9PZ71-F1
#
_cell.length_a   1.000
_cell.length_b   1.000
_cell.length_c   1.000
_cell.angle_alpha   90.00
_cell.angle_beta   90.00
_cell.angle_gamma   90.00
#
_symmetry.space_group_name_H-M   'P 1'
#
loop_
_entity.id
_entity.type
_entity.pdbx_description
1 polymer ?
#
loop_
_entity_poly.entity_id
_entity_poly.type
_entity_poly.pdbx_seq_one_letter_code
_entity_poly.pdbx_strand_id
1 'polypeptide(L)'
;MEEGNGPLPSEPPPLPYSLRTRKKAIAIFWTIFVIDTLGQPLILYWTLWYLTDLSHNLVFSIVTACLGGVSVFEYFYRLYNLFRKGSRARPLNAKKSRLDFFHWNFTIVWLFLAVELIVGSVPAEPFVRLIAMVLPTVMFYFGIVHLSLDILRMAGFKAPFRISSTPKGSAMPTALYALIEDVVAVDGGGGQIYRYALRTRYLSSPYFRRMLFEMNCFWSGGSIIFAAAITAVIFTVSEPVAFTLGWTLPFAWAGVWTLITIPWVQSDLRREKKAWAENRGQGGILWVDDIAAPTARTRFASVQDRFTPWTRDKQSAPSTPSADGVDGLSHSPGVTANVTDSVSHDLENMPDSVDSMHEEKKVGDLEAK
;
A
#
# COMPACT_ATOMS: atom_id res chain seq x y z
N MET A 1 2.47 -23.53 -28.45
CA MET A 1 1.57 -23.65 -27.28
C MET A 1 0.49 -22.61 -27.46
N GLU A 2 -0.77 -23.00 -27.38
CA GLU A 2 -1.91 -22.08 -27.52
C GLU A 2 -2.14 -21.38 -26.17
N GLU A 3 -2.00 -20.06 -26.12
CA GLU A 3 -2.47 -19.30 -24.96
C GLU A 3 -4.01 -19.27 -25.00
N GLY A 4 -4.63 -19.99 -24.06
CA GLY A 4 -6.07 -20.26 -24.09
C GLY A 4 -6.91 -18.99 -24.05
N ASN A 5 -7.59 -18.70 -25.17
CA ASN A 5 -8.49 -17.56 -25.35
C ASN A 5 -9.83 -17.75 -24.62
N GLY A 6 -9.75 -18.04 -23.31
CA GLY A 6 -10.90 -18.32 -22.46
C GLY A 6 -11.73 -17.07 -22.16
N PRO A 7 -13.02 -17.21 -21.80
CA PRO A 7 -13.87 -16.06 -21.49
C PRO A 7 -13.28 -15.22 -20.35
N LEU A 8 -13.02 -13.93 -20.62
CA LEU A 8 -12.57 -13.00 -19.58
C LEU A 8 -13.56 -12.99 -18.40
N PRO A 9 -13.09 -13.08 -17.14
CA PRO A 9 -13.97 -13.15 -15.98
C PRO A 9 -14.94 -11.97 -15.90
N SER A 10 -16.22 -12.26 -15.65
CA SER A 10 -17.27 -11.24 -15.50
C SER A 10 -17.16 -10.40 -14.21
N GLU A 11 -16.24 -10.76 -13.30
CA GLU A 11 -15.97 -10.04 -12.06
C GLU A 11 -14.46 -9.78 -11.89
N PRO A 12 -14.05 -8.66 -11.26
CA PRO A 12 -12.65 -8.40 -10.94
C PRO A 12 -12.11 -9.45 -9.96
N PRO A 13 -10.80 -9.76 -9.99
CA PRO A 13 -10.22 -10.83 -9.16
C PRO A 13 -10.63 -10.75 -7.68
N PRO A 14 -11.21 -11.84 -7.12
CA PRO A 14 -11.77 -11.82 -5.78
C PRO A 14 -10.66 -11.78 -4.72
N LEU A 15 -10.87 -10.98 -3.67
CA LEU A 15 -10.03 -11.02 -2.49
C LEU A 15 -10.57 -12.12 -1.55
N PRO A 16 -9.79 -13.17 -1.22
CA PRO A 16 -10.23 -14.30 -0.39
C PRO A 16 -10.20 -13.92 1.11
N TYR A 17 -10.74 -12.75 1.44
CA TYR A 17 -10.69 -12.15 2.75
C TYR A 17 -11.93 -11.29 3.01
N SER A 18 -12.53 -11.41 4.19
CA SER A 18 -13.74 -10.67 4.56
C SER A 18 -13.62 -10.10 5.97
N LEU A 19 -13.77 -8.78 6.08
CA LEU A 19 -13.86 -8.08 7.36
C LEU A 19 -15.18 -8.37 8.09
N ARG A 20 -16.22 -8.84 7.38
CA ARG A 20 -17.57 -9.06 7.95
C ARG A 20 -17.59 -10.13 9.04
N THR A 21 -16.81 -11.21 8.87
CA THR A 21 -16.68 -12.30 9.86
C THR A 21 -15.79 -11.91 11.05
N ARG A 22 -14.91 -10.93 10.87
CA ARG A 22 -13.91 -10.50 11.87
C ARG A 22 -14.32 -9.29 12.71
N LYS A 23 -15.51 -8.70 12.46
CA LYS A 23 -16.03 -7.50 13.16
C LYS A 23 -15.84 -7.52 14.68
N LYS A 24 -16.13 -8.64 15.36
CA LYS A 24 -15.96 -8.74 16.83
C LYS A 24 -14.50 -8.58 17.26
N ALA A 25 -13.58 -9.28 16.60
CA ALA A 25 -12.14 -9.18 16.90
C ALA A 25 -11.59 -7.78 16.60
N ILE A 26 -12.02 -7.17 15.48
CA ILE A 26 -11.66 -5.79 15.11
C ILE A 26 -12.15 -4.79 16.17
N ALA A 27 -13.41 -4.92 16.62
CA ALA A 27 -13.98 -4.05 17.64
C ALA A 27 -13.26 -4.21 19.00
N ILE A 28 -12.96 -5.44 19.41
CA ILE A 28 -12.20 -5.72 20.65
C ILE A 28 -10.80 -5.11 20.57
N PHE A 29 -10.07 -5.34 19.47
CA PHE A 29 -8.73 -4.76 19.26
C PHE A 29 -8.76 -3.23 19.35
N TRP A 30 -9.65 -2.56 18.60
CA TRP A 30 -9.73 -1.10 18.62
C TRP A 30 -10.21 -0.55 19.97
N THR A 31 -11.04 -1.28 20.72
CA THR A 31 -11.45 -0.87 22.07
C THR A 31 -10.26 -0.90 23.03
N ILE A 32 -9.50 -2.01 23.05
CA ILE A 32 -8.31 -2.14 23.92
C ILE A 32 -7.22 -1.15 23.49
N PHE A 33 -6.99 -0.98 22.18
CA PHE A 33 -6.03 0.00 21.64
C PHE A 33 -6.38 1.44 22.06
N VAL A 34 -7.64 1.87 21.95
CA VAL A 34 -8.07 3.20 22.39
C VAL A 34 -7.97 3.36 23.92
N ILE A 35 -8.18 2.30 24.70
CA ILE A 35 -7.92 2.34 26.14
C ILE A 35 -6.42 2.51 26.43
N ASP A 36 -5.56 1.67 25.86
CA ASP A 36 -4.10 1.67 26.04
C ASP A 36 -3.42 2.98 25.60
N THR A 37 -3.86 3.55 24.48
CA THR A 37 -3.18 4.67 23.80
C THR A 37 -3.89 6.03 23.89
N LEU A 38 -5.12 6.10 24.38
CA LEU A 38 -5.85 7.36 24.59
C LEU A 38 -6.45 7.48 26.00
N GLY A 39 -7.23 6.49 26.42
CA GLY A 39 -7.94 6.54 27.71
C GLY A 39 -6.97 6.54 28.89
N GLN A 40 -6.12 5.53 28.98
CA GLN A 40 -5.18 5.32 30.08
C GLN A 40 -4.18 6.48 30.24
N PRO A 41 -3.49 7.00 29.19
CA PRO A 41 -2.55 8.12 29.35
C PRO A 41 -3.22 9.39 29.88
N LEU A 42 -4.43 9.71 29.40
CA LEU A 42 -5.20 10.87 29.85
C LEU A 42 -5.69 10.70 31.29
N ILE A 43 -6.23 9.53 31.64
CA ILE A 43 -6.71 9.25 32.99
C ILE A 43 -5.55 9.29 33.99
N LEU A 44 -4.41 8.62 33.70
CA LEU A 44 -3.23 8.63 34.55
C LEU A 44 -2.67 10.04 34.73
N TYR A 45 -2.54 10.83 33.64
CA TYR A 45 -2.11 12.22 33.74
C TYR A 45 -3.03 13.04 34.65
N TRP A 46 -4.34 13.11 34.34
CA TRP A 46 -5.25 13.97 35.10
C TRP A 46 -5.47 13.50 36.54
N THR A 47 -5.37 12.20 36.84
CA THR A 47 -5.47 11.72 38.23
C THR A 47 -4.19 11.95 39.02
N LEU A 48 -3.02 11.58 38.49
CA LEU A 48 -1.76 11.70 39.22
C LEU A 48 -1.32 13.16 39.37
N TRP A 49 -1.51 14.00 38.34
CA TRP A 49 -1.09 15.41 38.37
C TRP A 49 -1.92 16.29 39.32
N TYR A 50 -3.19 15.94 39.56
CA TYR A 50 -4.11 16.81 40.32
C TYR A 50 -4.63 16.18 41.63
N LEU A 51 -4.42 14.89 41.87
CA LEU A 51 -4.90 14.19 43.08
C LEU A 51 -3.75 13.59 43.92
N THR A 52 -2.48 13.84 43.58
CA THR A 52 -1.31 13.34 44.31
C THR A 52 -0.16 14.35 44.33
N ASP A 53 0.66 14.33 45.38
CA ASP A 53 1.86 15.17 45.51
C ASP A 53 3.11 14.57 44.80
N LEU A 54 2.91 13.79 43.73
CA LEU A 54 4.01 13.22 42.94
C LEU A 54 4.68 14.30 42.08
N SER A 55 6.00 14.22 41.92
CA SER A 55 6.72 15.13 41.03
C SER A 55 6.27 14.95 39.57
N HIS A 56 6.21 16.05 38.82
CA HIS A 56 5.75 16.07 37.42
C HIS A 56 6.49 15.05 36.53
N ASN A 57 7.80 14.93 36.71
CA ASN A 57 8.67 13.90 36.11
C ASN A 57 8.18 12.47 36.40
N LEU A 58 7.84 12.16 37.64
CA LEU A 58 7.37 10.83 38.05
C LEU A 58 5.97 10.54 37.50
N VAL A 59 5.08 11.54 37.46
CA VAL A 59 3.76 11.44 36.80
C VAL A 59 3.92 11.04 35.32
N PHE A 60 4.74 11.78 34.56
CA PHE A 60 4.96 11.47 33.15
C PHE A 60 5.74 10.17 32.92
N SER A 61 6.62 9.79 33.83
CA SER A 61 7.30 8.48 33.81
C SER A 61 6.31 7.32 33.99
N ILE A 62 5.33 7.43 34.91
CA ILE A 62 4.27 6.43 35.10
C ILE A 62 3.36 6.37 33.87
N VAL A 63 2.91 7.53 33.36
CA VAL A 63 2.10 7.62 32.12
C VAL A 63 2.81 6.93 30.95
N THR A 64 4.11 7.21 30.77
CA THR A 64 4.94 6.63 29.72
C THR A 64 5.17 5.12 29.91
N ALA A 65 5.37 4.64 31.13
CA ALA A 65 5.61 3.22 31.42
C ALA A 65 4.37 2.34 31.24
N CYS A 66 3.16 2.88 31.43
CA CYS A 66 1.90 2.17 31.19
C CYS A 66 1.45 2.20 29.72
N LEU A 67 1.85 3.21 28.96
CA LEU A 67 1.43 3.46 27.57
C LEU A 67 1.93 2.38 26.58
N GLY A 68 1.04 1.96 25.68
CA GLY A 68 1.41 1.31 24.42
C GLY A 68 1.64 -0.19 24.52
N GLY A 69 1.11 -0.85 25.56
CA GLY A 69 1.21 -2.30 25.73
C GLY A 69 0.62 -3.09 24.56
N VAL A 70 -0.43 -2.58 23.91
CA VAL A 70 -1.01 -3.18 22.69
C VAL A 70 -0.04 -3.03 21.52
N SER A 71 0.56 -1.85 21.35
CA SER A 71 1.53 -1.59 20.28
C SER A 71 2.80 -2.44 20.42
N VAL A 72 3.29 -2.62 21.64
CA VAL A 72 4.45 -3.49 21.94
C VAL A 72 4.09 -4.97 21.70
N PHE A 73 2.93 -5.43 22.16
CA PHE A 73 2.45 -6.79 21.85
C PHE A 73 2.35 -7.03 20.34
N GLU A 74 1.73 -6.10 19.60
CA GLU A 74 1.56 -6.21 18.16
C GLU A 74 2.91 -6.20 17.41
N TYR A 75 3.88 -5.40 17.88
CA TYR A 75 5.24 -5.41 17.34
C TYR A 75 5.87 -6.81 17.41
N PHE A 76 5.85 -7.45 18.58
CA PHE A 76 6.37 -8.80 18.76
C PHE A 76 5.52 -9.87 18.08
N TYR A 77 4.19 -9.70 18.01
CA TYR A 77 3.28 -10.59 17.27
C TYR A 77 3.60 -10.58 15.77
N ARG A 78 3.75 -9.40 15.17
CA ARG A 78 4.19 -9.24 13.76
C ARG A 78 5.58 -9.82 13.54
N LEU A 79 6.55 -9.53 14.43
CA LEU A 79 7.91 -10.04 14.35
C LEU A 79 7.93 -11.58 14.36
N TYR A 80 7.27 -12.21 15.34
CA TYR A 80 7.11 -13.66 15.42
C TYR A 80 6.45 -14.23 14.15
N ASN A 81 5.35 -13.61 13.69
CA ASN A 81 4.66 -14.05 12.49
C ASN A 81 5.52 -13.97 11.24
N LEU A 82 6.39 -12.98 11.08
CA LEU A 82 7.28 -12.83 9.92
C LEU A 82 8.49 -13.78 10.02
N PHE A 83 9.06 -14.00 11.21
CA PHE A 83 10.27 -14.82 11.38
C PHE A 83 10.02 -16.32 11.49
N ARG A 84 8.86 -16.79 11.99
CA ARG A 84 8.63 -18.21 12.27
C ARG A 84 8.90 -19.15 11.09
N LYS A 85 9.41 -20.36 11.38
CA LYS A 85 9.57 -21.44 10.38
C LYS A 85 8.18 -21.71 9.76
N GLY A 86 8.13 -21.87 8.43
CA GLY A 86 6.85 -22.06 7.71
C GLY A 86 5.89 -20.87 7.69
N SER A 87 6.30 -19.64 8.09
CA SER A 87 5.41 -18.47 8.04
C SER A 87 4.72 -18.28 6.69
N ARG A 88 3.39 -18.26 6.73
CA ARG A 88 2.47 -17.92 5.63
C ARG A 88 2.22 -16.42 5.49
N ALA A 89 2.85 -15.55 6.30
CA ALA A 89 2.55 -14.12 6.34
C ALA A 89 3.57 -13.23 5.59
N ARG A 90 4.77 -13.75 5.34
CA ARG A 90 5.89 -13.06 4.68
C ARG A 90 5.52 -12.50 3.30
N PRO A 91 6.14 -11.38 2.85
CA PRO A 91 6.05 -10.91 1.48
C PRO A 91 6.38 -11.97 0.43
N LEU A 92 5.77 -11.88 -0.75
CA LEU A 92 5.95 -12.85 -1.83
C LEU A 92 7.41 -12.87 -2.32
N ASN A 93 8.03 -14.04 -2.45
CA ASN A 93 9.43 -14.20 -2.89
C ASN A 93 10.47 -13.51 -1.97
N ALA A 94 10.21 -13.45 -0.65
CA ALA A 94 11.14 -12.92 0.35
C ALA A 94 11.94 -14.02 1.08
N LYS A 95 13.20 -13.72 1.46
CA LYS A 95 14.04 -14.62 2.29
C LYS A 95 13.44 -14.78 3.70
N LYS A 96 13.73 -15.90 4.38
CA LYS A 96 13.16 -16.31 5.70
C LYS A 96 13.20 -15.24 6.81
N SER A 97 14.14 -14.30 6.76
CA SER A 97 14.35 -13.24 7.76
C SER A 97 13.96 -11.83 7.30
N ARG A 98 13.35 -11.65 6.12
CA ARG A 98 13.00 -10.32 5.61
C ARG A 98 11.64 -9.86 6.15
N LEU A 99 11.69 -8.82 6.98
CA LEU A 99 10.56 -7.99 7.41
C LEU A 99 9.85 -7.32 6.22
N ASP A 100 8.60 -6.92 6.45
CA ASP A 100 7.79 -6.17 5.47
C ASP A 100 7.85 -4.65 5.68
N PHE A 101 7.31 -3.89 4.72
CA PHE A 101 7.45 -2.44 4.68
C PHE A 101 6.75 -1.79 5.88
N PHE A 102 5.53 -2.20 6.21
CA PHE A 102 4.85 -1.69 7.39
C PHE A 102 5.62 -1.97 8.68
N HIS A 103 6.17 -3.17 8.90
CA HIS A 103 6.94 -3.42 10.12
C HIS A 103 8.19 -2.52 10.21
N TRP A 104 8.91 -2.25 9.12
CA TRP A 104 10.01 -1.27 9.13
C TRP A 104 9.56 0.15 9.46
N ASN A 105 8.45 0.61 8.88
CA ASN A 105 7.86 1.91 9.21
C ASN A 105 7.44 1.96 10.68
N PHE A 106 6.86 0.87 11.20
CA PHE A 106 6.43 0.75 12.58
C PHE A 106 7.61 0.75 13.57
N THR A 107 8.75 0.10 13.25
CA THR A 107 10.01 0.23 14.02
C THR A 107 10.49 1.68 14.07
N ILE A 108 10.44 2.40 12.95
CA ILE A 108 10.90 3.80 12.86
C ILE A 108 9.96 4.73 13.65
N VAL A 109 8.65 4.55 13.53
CA VAL A 109 7.66 5.27 14.37
C VAL A 109 7.92 4.98 15.84
N TRP A 110 8.05 3.72 16.24
CA TRP A 110 8.27 3.35 17.64
C TRP A 110 9.56 3.98 18.21
N LEU A 111 10.61 4.13 17.41
CA LEU A 111 11.81 4.88 17.79
C LEU A 111 11.53 6.37 17.99
N PHE A 112 10.76 7.03 17.11
CA PHE A 112 10.37 8.43 17.31
C PHE A 112 9.56 8.62 18.60
N LEU A 113 8.53 7.80 18.82
CA LEU A 113 7.71 7.91 20.04
C LEU A 113 8.54 7.65 21.30
N ALA A 114 9.45 6.67 21.27
CA ALA A 114 10.36 6.41 22.39
C ALA A 114 11.27 7.61 22.68
N VAL A 115 11.82 8.27 21.65
CA VAL A 115 12.62 9.50 21.82
C VAL A 115 11.78 10.64 22.38
N GLU A 116 10.60 10.92 21.84
CA GLU A 116 9.72 12.01 22.29
C GLU A 116 9.24 11.81 23.73
N LEU A 117 8.83 10.59 24.10
CA LEU A 117 8.38 10.25 25.44
C LEU A 117 9.52 10.32 26.46
N ILE A 118 10.70 9.78 26.14
CA ILE A 118 11.86 9.79 27.06
C ILE A 118 12.42 11.20 27.21
N VAL A 119 12.71 11.90 26.10
CA VAL A 119 13.25 13.28 26.15
C VAL A 119 12.24 14.25 26.76
N GLY A 120 10.94 14.01 26.55
CA GLY A 120 9.87 14.78 27.20
C GLY A 120 9.80 14.56 28.71
N SER A 121 9.97 13.32 29.19
CA SER A 121 9.73 12.94 30.59
C SER A 121 10.96 13.01 31.50
N VAL A 122 12.19 12.95 30.95
CA VAL A 122 13.45 12.94 31.72
C VAL A 122 13.76 14.23 32.51
N PRO A 123 13.42 15.45 32.05
CA PRO A 123 13.63 16.67 32.84
C PRO A 123 12.80 16.71 34.13
N ALA A 124 13.27 17.43 35.14
CA ALA A 124 12.54 17.57 36.42
C ALA A 124 11.16 18.23 36.24
N GLU A 125 11.07 19.22 35.35
CA GLU A 125 9.84 19.78 34.79
C GLU A 125 9.68 19.27 33.35
N PRO A 126 8.82 18.27 33.09
CA PRO A 126 8.71 17.63 31.78
C PRO A 126 8.28 18.56 30.65
N PHE A 127 8.76 18.30 29.44
CA PHE A 127 8.36 19.04 28.24
C PHE A 127 6.99 18.55 27.74
N VAL A 128 5.92 18.93 28.45
CA VAL A 128 4.54 18.50 28.21
C VAL A 128 4.11 18.64 26.74
N ARG A 129 4.56 19.70 26.06
CA ARG A 129 4.28 19.96 24.64
C ARG A 129 4.97 18.98 23.70
N LEU A 130 6.15 18.45 24.05
CA LEU A 130 6.81 17.38 23.31
C LEU A 130 6.07 16.04 23.51
N ILE A 131 5.62 15.76 24.74
CA ILE A 131 4.82 14.56 25.05
C ILE A 131 3.43 14.64 24.36
N ALA A 132 2.88 15.84 24.15
CA ALA A 132 1.66 16.06 23.38
C ALA A 132 1.85 15.85 21.85
N MET A 133 3.08 15.94 21.34
CA MET A 133 3.40 15.81 19.92
C MET A 133 3.50 14.36 19.43
N VAL A 134 3.53 13.37 20.33
CA VAL A 134 3.69 11.93 20.03
C VAL A 134 2.75 11.45 18.91
N LEU A 135 1.44 11.71 19.01
CA LEU A 135 0.49 11.30 17.97
C LEU A 135 0.55 12.18 16.69
N PRO A 136 0.67 13.51 16.75
CA PRO A 136 1.02 14.34 15.59
C PRO A 136 2.28 13.88 14.85
N THR A 137 3.30 13.37 15.54
CA THR A 137 4.53 12.83 14.91
C THR A 137 4.25 11.52 14.16
N VAL A 138 3.39 10.63 14.68
CA VAL A 138 2.86 9.48 13.91
C VAL A 138 2.16 9.96 12.63
N MET A 139 1.31 10.99 12.74
CA MET A 139 0.56 11.56 11.61
C MET A 139 1.47 12.21 10.56
N PHE A 140 2.49 12.96 10.98
CA PHE A 140 3.49 13.52 10.08
C PHE A 140 4.31 12.43 9.41
N TYR A 141 4.84 11.46 10.15
CA TYR A 141 5.68 10.41 9.59
C TYR A 141 4.94 9.60 8.52
N PHE A 142 3.78 9.02 8.86
CA PHE A 142 3.04 8.22 7.89
C PHE A 142 2.55 9.07 6.72
N GLY A 143 2.06 10.28 6.97
CA GLY A 143 1.62 11.20 5.91
C GLY A 143 2.74 11.57 4.93
N ILE A 144 3.91 11.98 5.44
CA ILE A 144 5.07 12.36 4.61
C ILE A 144 5.58 11.13 3.83
N VAL A 145 5.76 9.98 4.46
CA VAL A 145 6.27 8.78 3.76
C VAL A 145 5.28 8.29 2.70
N HIS A 146 3.99 8.20 3.02
CA HIS A 146 2.98 7.68 2.09
C HIS A 146 2.72 8.64 0.92
N LEU A 147 2.75 9.96 1.15
CA LEU A 147 2.62 10.95 0.08
C LEU A 147 3.90 11.02 -0.78
N SER A 148 5.09 10.92 -0.17
CA SER A 148 6.37 10.95 -0.92
C SER A 148 6.53 9.77 -1.86
N LEU A 149 6.14 8.55 -1.43
CA LEU A 149 6.12 7.38 -2.31
C LEU A 149 5.19 7.56 -3.50
N ASP A 150 3.99 8.12 -3.30
CA ASP A 150 3.04 8.34 -4.37
C ASP A 150 3.48 9.48 -5.32
N ILE A 151 4.16 10.52 -4.83
CA ILE A 151 4.82 11.54 -5.65
C ILE A 151 5.94 10.92 -6.50
N LEU A 152 6.81 10.10 -5.91
CA LEU A 152 7.88 9.41 -6.62
C LEU A 152 7.33 8.43 -7.67
N ARG A 153 6.24 7.72 -7.35
CA ARG A 153 5.47 6.87 -8.29
C ARG A 153 4.96 7.70 -9.46
N MET A 154 4.32 8.85 -9.23
CA MET A 154 3.83 9.73 -10.31
C MET A 154 4.95 10.28 -11.18
N ALA A 155 6.10 10.60 -10.60
CA ALA A 155 7.30 11.03 -11.32
C ALA A 155 8.06 9.88 -12.02
N GLY A 156 7.49 8.66 -12.06
CA GLY A 156 8.02 7.52 -12.81
C GLY A 156 9.19 6.79 -12.14
N PHE A 157 9.53 7.10 -10.88
CA PHE A 157 10.62 6.44 -10.18
C PHE A 157 10.30 4.97 -9.89
N LYS A 158 11.21 4.09 -10.30
CA LYS A 158 11.18 2.66 -9.98
C LYS A 158 11.56 2.44 -8.52
N ALA A 159 11.02 1.39 -7.89
CA ALA A 159 11.25 1.07 -6.48
C ALA A 159 12.76 0.89 -6.21
N PRO A 160 13.43 1.77 -5.42
CA PRO A 160 14.89 1.76 -5.25
C PRO A 160 15.37 0.60 -4.37
N PHE A 161 14.49 0.11 -3.49
CA PHE A 161 14.61 -1.11 -2.71
C PHE A 161 13.29 -1.90 -2.82
N ARG A 162 13.23 -3.05 -2.13
CA ARG A 162 12.04 -3.92 -2.14
C ARG A 162 10.99 -3.40 -1.15
N ILE A 163 9.80 -3.05 -1.63
CA ILE A 163 8.66 -2.60 -0.82
C ILE A 163 7.68 -3.78 -0.71
N SER A 164 7.70 -4.49 0.42
CA SER A 164 6.89 -5.70 0.69
C SER A 164 6.92 -6.72 -0.46
N SER A 165 5.81 -7.10 -1.10
CA SER A 165 5.84 -8.03 -2.25
C SER A 165 6.47 -7.44 -3.52
N THR A 166 6.64 -6.13 -3.62
CA THR A 166 7.09 -5.42 -4.83
C THR A 166 8.63 -5.38 -4.91
N PRO A 167 9.25 -5.97 -5.95
CA PRO A 167 10.71 -6.08 -6.05
C PRO A 167 11.39 -4.75 -6.43
N LYS A 168 12.67 -4.59 -6.06
CA LYS A 168 13.52 -3.49 -6.52
C LYS A 168 13.51 -3.42 -8.06
N GLY A 169 13.42 -2.21 -8.62
CA GLY A 169 13.44 -1.96 -10.06
C GLY A 169 12.10 -2.11 -10.78
N SER A 170 11.05 -2.59 -10.10
CA SER A 170 9.68 -2.53 -10.63
C SER A 170 9.03 -1.16 -10.36
N ALA A 171 7.83 -0.91 -10.90
CA ALA A 171 7.07 0.30 -10.60
C ALA A 171 6.86 0.44 -9.08
N MET A 172 7.06 1.65 -8.54
CA MET A 172 6.87 1.91 -7.12
C MET A 172 5.38 1.75 -6.78
N PRO A 173 4.99 0.88 -5.83
CA PRO A 173 3.59 0.64 -5.52
C PRO A 173 3.00 1.87 -4.82
N THR A 174 1.69 2.08 -4.95
CA THR A 174 0.96 3.04 -4.12
C THR A 174 1.22 2.74 -2.64
N ALA A 175 1.51 3.73 -1.80
CA ALA A 175 1.90 3.45 -0.41
C ALA A 175 0.82 2.66 0.36
N LEU A 176 -0.45 3.05 0.20
CA LEU A 176 -1.62 2.33 0.73
C LEU A 176 -1.74 0.87 0.25
N TYR A 177 -1.26 0.52 -0.96
CA TYR A 177 -1.22 -0.89 -1.38
C TYR A 177 -0.30 -1.71 -0.47
N ALA A 178 0.90 -1.19 -0.16
CA ALA A 178 1.86 -1.88 0.70
C ALA A 178 1.32 -1.99 2.14
N LEU A 179 0.71 -0.92 2.66
CA LEU A 179 0.05 -0.91 3.97
C LEU A 179 -1.08 -1.96 4.07
N ILE A 180 -1.99 -1.99 3.10
CA ILE A 180 -3.09 -2.98 3.06
C ILE A 180 -2.56 -4.40 2.88
N GLU A 181 -1.51 -4.60 2.08
CA GLU A 181 -0.86 -5.91 1.93
C GLU A 181 -0.32 -6.41 3.28
N ASP A 182 0.45 -5.57 3.98
CA ASP A 182 1.17 -5.96 5.20
C ASP A 182 0.29 -6.12 6.43
N VAL A 183 -0.70 -5.25 6.61
CA VAL A 183 -1.64 -5.32 7.76
C VAL A 183 -2.58 -6.52 7.61
N VAL A 184 -3.16 -6.73 6.42
CA VAL A 184 -4.11 -7.84 6.24
C VAL A 184 -3.40 -9.20 6.14
N ALA A 185 -2.17 -9.26 5.60
CA ALA A 185 -1.44 -10.51 5.51
C ALA A 185 -0.92 -11.03 6.86
N VAL A 186 -0.53 -10.14 7.77
CA VAL A 186 0.02 -10.50 9.09
C VAL A 186 -1.10 -10.47 10.15
N ASP A 187 -1.53 -9.28 10.54
CA ASP A 187 -2.44 -9.02 11.68
C ASP A 187 -3.87 -9.49 11.35
N GLY A 188 -4.30 -9.23 10.12
CA GLY A 188 -5.55 -9.76 9.58
C GLY A 188 -5.55 -11.29 9.38
N GLY A 189 -4.38 -11.93 9.37
CA GLY A 189 -4.21 -13.37 9.15
C GLY A 189 -4.51 -13.86 7.73
N GLY A 190 -4.57 -12.99 6.73
CA GLY A 190 -4.85 -13.36 5.33
C GLY A 190 -3.67 -14.02 4.60
N GLY A 191 -2.45 -13.82 5.10
CA GLY A 191 -1.21 -14.41 4.58
C GLY A 191 -0.90 -14.15 3.11
N GLN A 192 -0.01 -14.98 2.56
CA GLN A 192 0.46 -14.96 1.17
C GLN A 192 -0.66 -15.21 0.16
N ILE A 193 -1.74 -15.91 0.53
CA ILE A 193 -2.93 -16.08 -0.30
C ILE A 193 -3.59 -14.72 -0.53
N TYR A 194 -3.74 -13.91 0.53
CA TYR A 194 -4.21 -12.53 0.39
C TYR A 194 -3.21 -11.65 -0.38
N ARG A 195 -1.89 -11.72 -0.07
CA ARG A 195 -0.87 -10.95 -0.82
C ARG A 195 -0.93 -11.23 -2.32
N TYR A 196 -1.05 -12.50 -2.70
CA TYR A 196 -1.18 -12.91 -4.10
C TYR A 196 -2.47 -12.36 -4.72
N ALA A 197 -3.64 -12.59 -4.10
CA ALA A 197 -4.92 -12.11 -4.64
C ALA A 197 -5.01 -10.56 -4.73
N LEU A 198 -4.44 -9.85 -3.76
CA LEU A 198 -4.34 -8.38 -3.79
C LEU A 198 -3.44 -7.91 -4.93
N ARG A 199 -2.26 -8.51 -5.10
CA ARG A 199 -1.35 -8.22 -6.23
C ARG A 199 -2.02 -8.51 -7.57
N THR A 200 -2.73 -9.63 -7.67
CA THR A 200 -3.51 -10.04 -8.85
C THR A 200 -4.53 -8.96 -9.19
N ARG A 201 -5.47 -8.63 -8.27
CA ARG A 201 -6.49 -7.59 -8.50
C ARG A 201 -5.88 -6.23 -8.86
N TYR A 202 -4.82 -5.81 -8.15
CA TYR A 202 -4.11 -4.56 -8.40
C TYR A 202 -3.55 -4.49 -9.82
N LEU A 203 -2.88 -5.55 -10.28
CA LEU A 203 -2.32 -5.60 -11.63
C LEU A 203 -3.38 -5.87 -12.73
N SER A 204 -4.58 -6.34 -12.38
CA SER A 204 -5.69 -6.51 -13.33
C SER A 204 -6.60 -5.27 -13.48
N SER A 205 -6.77 -4.46 -12.43
CA SER A 205 -7.70 -3.31 -12.44
C SER A 205 -6.98 -1.95 -12.27
N PRO A 206 -6.83 -1.17 -13.36
CA PRO A 206 -6.48 0.24 -13.30
C PRO A 206 -7.37 1.04 -12.34
N TYR A 207 -8.67 0.75 -12.31
CA TYR A 207 -9.63 1.43 -11.42
C TYR A 207 -9.30 1.20 -9.94
N PHE A 208 -8.99 -0.04 -9.54
CA PHE A 208 -8.59 -0.38 -8.17
C PHE A 208 -7.28 0.34 -7.79
N ARG A 209 -6.31 0.40 -8.70
CA ARG A 209 -5.05 1.16 -8.51
C ARG A 209 -5.32 2.65 -8.30
N ARG A 210 -6.18 3.26 -9.13
CA ARG A 210 -6.55 4.68 -9.04
C ARG A 210 -7.31 5.00 -7.75
N MET A 211 -8.25 4.15 -7.35
CA MET A 211 -8.97 4.26 -6.07
C MET A 211 -8.00 4.23 -4.87
N LEU A 212 -7.01 3.33 -4.87
CA LEU A 212 -6.00 3.28 -3.81
C LEU A 212 -5.11 4.53 -3.76
N PHE A 213 -4.73 5.08 -4.91
CA PHE A 213 -3.97 6.34 -4.99
C PHE A 213 -4.77 7.52 -4.43
N GLU A 214 -6.02 7.71 -4.86
CA GLU A 214 -6.87 8.81 -4.38
C GLU A 214 -7.16 8.70 -2.87
N MET A 215 -7.35 7.47 -2.38
CA MET A 215 -7.48 7.17 -0.96
C MET A 215 -6.18 7.46 -0.19
N ASN A 216 -5.02 7.13 -0.76
CA ASN A 216 -3.71 7.42 -0.17
C ASN A 216 -3.45 8.93 -0.08
N CYS A 217 -3.78 9.71 -1.10
CA CYS A 217 -3.70 11.17 -1.06
C CYS A 217 -4.65 11.78 -0.01
N PHE A 218 -5.89 11.29 0.08
CA PHE A 218 -6.88 11.77 1.07
C PHE A 218 -6.45 11.54 2.52
N TRP A 219 -5.93 10.34 2.82
CA TRP A 219 -5.39 10.04 4.15
C TRP A 219 -4.07 10.75 4.42
N SER A 220 -3.08 10.65 3.52
CA SER A 220 -1.72 11.16 3.75
C SER A 220 -1.65 12.69 3.77
N GLY A 221 -2.31 13.34 2.81
CA GLY A 221 -2.42 14.80 2.76
C GLY A 221 -3.24 15.34 3.94
N GLY A 222 -4.37 14.68 4.26
CA GLY A 222 -5.15 14.98 5.46
C GLY A 222 -4.32 14.85 6.74
N SER A 223 -3.49 13.81 6.84
CA SER A 223 -2.62 13.54 7.99
C SER A 223 -1.60 14.67 8.20
N ILE A 224 -0.92 15.13 7.15
CA ILE A 224 0.04 16.24 7.23
C ILE A 224 -0.66 17.55 7.63
N ILE A 225 -1.80 17.88 7.00
CA ILE A 225 -2.54 19.11 7.24
C ILE A 225 -3.08 19.17 8.68
N PHE A 226 -3.68 18.07 9.15
CA PHE A 226 -4.22 18.01 10.51
C PHE A 226 -3.12 17.86 11.58
N ALA A 227 -2.01 17.18 11.29
CA ALA A 227 -0.85 17.19 12.18
C ALA A 227 -0.33 18.63 12.39
N ALA A 228 -0.15 19.42 11.32
CA ALA A 228 0.25 20.82 11.42
C ALA A 228 -0.76 21.68 12.20
N ALA A 229 -2.06 21.48 11.99
CA ALA A 229 -3.09 22.19 12.75
C ALA A 229 -3.09 21.81 14.25
N ILE A 230 -2.95 20.52 14.57
CA ILE A 230 -2.88 20.02 15.95
C ILE A 230 -1.59 20.49 16.64
N THR A 231 -0.45 20.53 15.92
CA THR A 231 0.79 21.14 16.39
C THR A 231 0.60 22.62 16.74
N ALA A 232 -0.04 23.40 15.86
CA ALA A 232 -0.32 24.81 16.14
C ALA A 232 -1.18 24.99 17.41
N VAL A 233 -2.15 24.10 17.65
CA VAL A 233 -2.92 24.07 18.91
C VAL A 233 -2.04 23.72 20.11
N ILE A 234 -1.25 22.65 20.04
CA ILE A 234 -0.33 22.20 21.12
C ILE A 234 0.63 23.31 21.56
N PHE A 235 1.11 24.15 20.64
CA PHE A 235 2.04 25.24 20.95
C PHE A 235 1.36 26.58 21.31
N THR A 236 0.03 26.69 21.25
CA THR A 236 -0.70 27.94 21.59
C THR A 236 -1.56 27.86 22.85
N VAL A 237 -2.03 26.68 23.26
CA VAL A 237 -2.85 26.50 24.48
C VAL A 237 -2.00 26.29 25.75
N SER A 238 -2.64 26.23 26.92
CA SER A 238 -1.99 25.85 28.19
C SER A 238 -1.65 24.36 28.24
N GLU A 239 -0.63 23.97 28.99
CA GLU A 239 0.02 22.65 28.83
C GLU A 239 -0.86 21.42 29.15
N PRO A 240 -1.71 21.42 30.20
CA PRO A 240 -2.67 20.33 30.42
C PRO A 240 -3.69 20.18 29.28
N VAL A 241 -4.05 21.30 28.65
CA VAL A 241 -4.94 21.34 27.47
C VAL A 241 -4.17 20.90 26.22
N ALA A 242 -2.89 21.27 26.08
CA ALA A 242 -2.03 20.84 24.98
C ALA A 242 -1.84 19.33 24.99
N PHE A 243 -1.57 18.73 26.15
CA PHE A 243 -1.55 17.28 26.35
C PHE A 243 -2.89 16.66 25.98
N THR A 244 -3.99 17.15 26.55
CA THR A 244 -5.33 16.58 26.30
C THR A 244 -5.72 16.65 24.81
N LEU A 245 -5.45 17.76 24.12
CA LEU A 245 -5.79 17.94 22.71
C LEU A 245 -4.82 17.20 21.77
N GLY A 246 -3.52 17.18 22.07
CA GLY A 246 -2.53 16.46 21.27
C GLY A 246 -2.77 14.95 21.24
N TRP A 247 -3.30 14.39 22.33
CA TRP A 247 -3.70 12.98 22.39
C TRP A 247 -5.11 12.74 21.82
N THR A 248 -6.12 13.59 22.08
CA THR A 248 -7.50 13.36 21.60
C THR A 248 -7.76 13.68 20.13
N LEU A 249 -7.21 14.78 19.59
CA LEU A 249 -7.55 15.26 18.25
C LEU A 249 -7.15 14.29 17.12
N PRO A 250 -6.00 13.58 17.16
CA PRO A 250 -5.65 12.55 16.18
C PRO A 250 -6.66 11.39 16.11
N PHE A 251 -7.21 10.97 17.25
CA PHE A 251 -8.25 9.93 17.30
C PHE A 251 -9.59 10.42 16.74
N ALA A 252 -9.98 11.66 17.06
CA ALA A 252 -11.17 12.28 16.47
C ALA A 252 -11.05 12.40 14.94
N TRP A 253 -9.89 12.85 14.45
CA TRP A 253 -9.56 12.92 13.02
C TRP A 253 -9.63 11.55 12.34
N ALA A 254 -8.93 10.53 12.88
CA ALA A 254 -8.94 9.17 12.34
C ALA A 254 -10.35 8.54 12.33
N GLY A 255 -11.18 8.84 13.35
CA GLY A 255 -12.58 8.44 13.37
C GLY A 255 -13.40 9.06 12.24
N VAL A 256 -13.29 10.38 12.04
CA VAL A 256 -13.98 11.11 10.95
C VAL A 256 -13.52 10.63 9.56
N TRP A 257 -12.21 10.47 9.34
CA TRP A 257 -11.67 9.94 8.08
C TRP A 257 -12.16 8.51 7.83
N THR A 258 -12.21 7.65 8.87
CA THR A 258 -12.77 6.30 8.76
C THR A 258 -14.24 6.32 8.33
N LEU A 259 -15.07 7.19 8.93
CA LEU A 259 -16.49 7.33 8.58
C LEU A 259 -16.72 7.85 7.15
N ILE A 260 -15.84 8.72 6.65
CA ILE A 260 -15.89 9.22 5.25
C ILE A 260 -15.47 8.12 4.25
N THR A 261 -14.43 7.35 4.58
CA THR A 261 -13.76 6.46 3.62
C THR A 261 -14.43 5.09 3.48
N ILE A 262 -15.07 4.55 4.52
CA ILE A 262 -15.87 3.32 4.45
C ILE A 262 -16.94 3.36 3.33
N PRO A 263 -17.86 4.35 3.26
CA PRO A 263 -18.88 4.42 2.21
C PRO A 263 -18.29 4.80 0.84
N TRP A 264 -17.16 5.52 0.80
CA TRP A 264 -16.44 5.82 -0.44
C TRP A 264 -15.86 4.55 -1.05
N VAL A 265 -15.05 3.78 -0.32
CA VAL A 265 -14.49 2.49 -0.81
C VAL A 265 -15.61 1.53 -1.19
N GLN A 266 -16.72 1.48 -0.44
CA GLN A 266 -17.89 0.68 -0.83
C GLN A 266 -18.59 1.18 -2.11
N SER A 267 -18.63 2.49 -2.39
CA SER A 267 -19.05 3.03 -3.69
C SER A 267 -18.13 2.54 -4.80
N ASP A 268 -16.82 2.70 -4.62
CA ASP A 268 -15.87 2.58 -5.71
C ASP A 268 -15.57 1.11 -6.02
N LEU A 269 -15.58 0.19 -5.05
CA LEU A 269 -15.57 -1.26 -5.32
C LEU A 269 -16.84 -1.75 -6.08
N ARG A 270 -18.00 -1.09 -5.89
CA ARG A 270 -19.21 -1.40 -6.68
C ARG A 270 -19.11 -0.84 -8.11
N ARG A 271 -18.54 0.35 -8.26
CA ARG A 271 -18.26 0.97 -9.57
C ARG A 271 -17.20 0.19 -10.34
N GLU A 272 -16.15 -0.29 -9.69
CA GLU A 272 -15.14 -1.19 -10.25
C GLU A 272 -15.81 -2.44 -10.82
N LYS A 273 -16.62 -3.16 -10.03
CA LYS A 273 -17.34 -4.37 -10.47
C LYS A 273 -18.31 -4.06 -11.62
N LYS A 274 -19.02 -2.93 -11.58
CA LYS A 274 -19.90 -2.53 -12.69
C LYS A 274 -19.09 -2.24 -13.97
N ALA A 275 -18.08 -1.39 -13.89
CA ALA A 275 -17.23 -1.02 -15.03
C ALA A 275 -16.45 -2.21 -15.60
N TRP A 276 -16.15 -3.22 -14.78
CA TRP A 276 -15.55 -4.49 -15.19
C TRP A 276 -16.51 -5.36 -16.01
N ALA A 277 -17.79 -5.40 -15.64
CA ALA A 277 -18.82 -6.10 -16.41
C ALA A 277 -19.19 -5.37 -17.71
N GLU A 278 -19.12 -4.03 -17.73
CA GLU A 278 -19.42 -3.19 -18.91
C GLU A 278 -18.25 -3.11 -19.90
N ASN A 279 -17.00 -2.96 -19.43
CA ASN A 279 -15.81 -2.81 -20.28
C ASN A 279 -14.85 -3.99 -20.06
N ARG A 280 -14.80 -4.90 -21.04
CA ARG A 280 -13.89 -6.06 -21.07
C ARG A 280 -12.44 -5.61 -21.23
N GLY A 281 -11.83 -5.22 -20.12
CA GLY A 281 -10.55 -4.51 -20.07
C GLY A 281 -10.79 -3.03 -19.80
N GLN A 282 -10.44 -2.58 -18.59
CA GLN A 282 -10.54 -1.18 -18.16
C GLN A 282 -9.41 -0.30 -18.75
N GLY A 283 -8.78 -0.71 -19.85
CA GLY A 283 -7.55 -0.13 -20.39
C GLY A 283 -6.25 -0.64 -19.74
N GLY A 284 -5.11 -0.31 -20.36
CA GLY A 284 -3.77 -0.72 -19.91
C GLY A 284 -3.41 -2.17 -20.24
N ILE A 285 -2.13 -2.51 -20.12
CA ILE A 285 -1.63 -3.87 -20.33
C ILE A 285 -1.95 -4.74 -19.10
N LEU A 286 -2.62 -5.88 -19.32
CA LEU A 286 -2.99 -6.81 -18.25
C LEU A 286 -1.71 -7.31 -17.52
N TRP A 287 -1.79 -7.42 -16.19
CA TRP A 287 -0.68 -7.81 -15.30
C TRP A 287 0.47 -6.81 -15.16
N VAL A 288 0.39 -5.63 -15.79
CA VAL A 288 1.40 -4.57 -15.72
C VAL A 288 0.88 -3.39 -14.90
N ASP A 289 1.72 -2.83 -14.02
CA ASP A 289 1.40 -1.59 -13.27
C ASP A 289 1.65 -0.35 -14.14
N ASP A 290 0.94 -0.26 -15.26
CA ASP A 290 0.96 0.90 -16.15
C ASP A 290 0.23 2.08 -15.50
N ILE A 291 0.97 3.13 -15.17
CA ILE A 291 0.48 4.34 -14.50
C ILE A 291 -0.31 5.25 -15.46
N ALA A 292 -0.07 5.16 -16.77
CA ALA A 292 -0.74 5.95 -17.80
C ALA A 292 -2.02 5.28 -18.34
N ALA A 293 -2.32 4.04 -17.92
CA ALA A 293 -3.52 3.32 -18.30
C ALA A 293 -4.78 4.18 -18.10
N PRO A 294 -5.65 4.31 -19.12
CA PRO A 294 -6.91 5.03 -18.96
C PRO A 294 -7.76 4.33 -17.89
N THR A 295 -8.61 5.09 -17.19
CA THR A 295 -9.39 4.60 -16.05
C THR A 295 -10.84 5.07 -16.13
N ALA A 296 -11.78 4.20 -15.78
CA ALA A 296 -13.16 4.62 -15.59
C ALA A 296 -13.27 5.57 -14.37
N ARG A 297 -14.19 6.54 -14.40
CA ARG A 297 -14.22 7.62 -13.40
C ARG A 297 -14.51 7.12 -11.97
N THR A 298 -13.61 7.43 -11.05
CA THR A 298 -13.79 7.23 -9.60
C THR A 298 -14.80 8.22 -9.02
N ARG A 299 -15.24 8.00 -7.76
CA ARG A 299 -16.08 8.99 -7.09
C ARG A 299 -15.37 10.34 -6.95
N PHE A 300 -14.08 10.35 -6.59
CA PHE A 300 -13.32 11.58 -6.40
C PHE A 300 -13.24 12.39 -7.71
N ALA A 301 -12.83 11.76 -8.82
CA ALA A 301 -12.82 12.41 -10.13
C ALA A 301 -14.20 12.99 -10.50
N SER A 302 -15.29 12.24 -10.29
CA SER A 302 -16.66 12.72 -10.57
C SER A 302 -17.13 13.89 -9.70
N VAL A 303 -16.52 14.10 -8.52
CA VAL A 303 -16.77 15.26 -7.66
C VAL A 303 -15.86 16.42 -8.07
N GLN A 304 -14.59 16.17 -8.39
CA GLN A 304 -13.65 17.18 -8.86
C GLN A 304 -14.12 17.82 -10.18
N ASP A 305 -14.57 17.03 -11.17
CA ASP A 305 -15.15 17.51 -12.43
C ASP A 305 -16.32 18.50 -12.21
N ARG A 306 -17.08 18.35 -11.11
CA ARG A 306 -18.22 19.22 -10.76
C ARG A 306 -17.80 20.59 -10.23
N PHE A 307 -16.58 20.71 -9.69
CA PHE A 307 -16.03 21.96 -9.16
C PHE A 307 -14.99 22.60 -10.09
N THR A 308 -14.27 21.81 -10.89
CA THR A 308 -13.26 22.28 -11.85
C THR A 308 -13.44 21.60 -13.23
N PRO A 309 -14.44 21.98 -14.04
CA PRO A 309 -14.72 21.30 -15.32
C PRO A 309 -13.66 21.52 -16.42
N TRP A 310 -12.72 22.46 -16.23
CA TRP A 310 -11.77 22.89 -17.26
C TRP A 310 -10.62 21.89 -17.54
N THR A 311 -10.36 20.92 -16.66
CA THR A 311 -9.20 20.01 -16.76
C THR A 311 -9.30 18.93 -17.86
N ARG A 312 -10.27 18.98 -18.76
CA ARG A 312 -10.69 17.82 -19.58
C ARG A 312 -10.20 17.80 -21.05
N ASP A 313 -9.83 18.93 -21.65
CA ASP A 313 -9.61 19.05 -23.12
C ASP A 313 -8.40 18.28 -23.70
N LYS A 314 -7.70 17.46 -22.90
CA LYS A 314 -6.55 16.65 -23.33
C LYS A 314 -6.67 15.14 -23.11
N GLN A 315 -7.86 14.62 -22.75
CA GLN A 315 -8.09 13.18 -22.65
C GLN A 315 -9.13 12.70 -23.67
N SER A 316 -8.63 12.18 -24.79
CA SER A 316 -9.38 11.58 -25.88
C SER A 316 -10.25 10.41 -25.41
N ALA A 317 -11.35 10.18 -26.13
CA ALA A 317 -12.25 9.06 -25.85
C ALA A 317 -11.59 7.71 -26.19
N PRO A 318 -11.97 6.60 -25.54
CA PRO A 318 -11.53 5.27 -25.95
C PRO A 318 -12.02 4.96 -27.36
N SER A 319 -11.13 4.46 -28.22
CA SER A 319 -11.46 4.05 -29.58
C SER A 319 -12.39 2.82 -29.56
N THR A 320 -13.58 2.93 -30.13
CA THR A 320 -14.40 1.75 -30.45
C THR A 320 -13.71 0.95 -31.56
N PRO A 321 -13.50 -0.37 -31.43
CA PRO A 321 -13.09 -1.20 -32.55
C PRO A 321 -14.28 -1.34 -33.52
N SER A 322 -14.14 -0.83 -34.75
CA SER A 322 -15.11 -1.11 -35.81
C SER A 322 -15.07 -2.59 -36.19
N ALA A 323 -16.23 -3.23 -36.31
CA ALA A 323 -16.35 -4.61 -36.74
C ALA A 323 -16.97 -4.66 -38.16
N ASP A 324 -16.11 -4.54 -39.17
CA ASP A 324 -16.35 -4.78 -40.60
C ASP A 324 -14.97 -5.03 -41.24
N GLY A 325 -14.74 -6.04 -42.08
CA GLY A 325 -15.54 -7.20 -42.45
C GLY A 325 -14.63 -8.22 -43.16
N VAL A 326 -15.02 -9.49 -43.22
CA VAL A 326 -14.27 -10.55 -43.94
C VAL A 326 -15.10 -11.04 -45.11
N ASP A 327 -14.67 -10.77 -46.34
CA ASP A 327 -15.13 -11.49 -47.54
C ASP A 327 -14.25 -11.21 -48.78
N GLY A 328 -14.22 -12.18 -49.72
CA GLY A 328 -13.88 -11.95 -51.14
C GLY A 328 -12.40 -12.08 -51.60
N LEU A 329 -12.08 -13.16 -52.33
CA LEU A 329 -10.97 -13.21 -53.30
C LEU A 329 -11.51 -13.15 -54.74
N SER A 330 -10.91 -12.32 -55.62
CA SER A 330 -10.73 -12.66 -57.06
C SER A 330 -9.90 -11.64 -57.87
N HIS A 331 -8.85 -12.12 -58.56
CA HIS A 331 -8.19 -11.66 -59.81
C HIS A 331 -8.19 -10.17 -60.26
N SER A 332 -6.96 -9.61 -60.36
CA SER A 332 -6.19 -9.15 -61.56
C SER A 332 -6.88 -8.48 -62.79
N PRO A 333 -6.14 -7.72 -63.67
CA PRO A 333 -4.69 -7.44 -63.70
C PRO A 333 -4.24 -5.97 -63.95
N GLY A 334 -2.99 -5.66 -63.56
CA GLY A 334 -2.04 -4.90 -64.41
C GLY A 334 -1.96 -3.36 -64.32
N VAL A 335 -0.74 -2.84 -64.11
CA VAL A 335 -0.10 -1.72 -64.84
C VAL A 335 1.40 -1.71 -64.47
N THR A 336 2.27 -1.24 -65.38
CA THR A 336 3.73 -1.30 -65.29
C THR A 336 4.37 -0.03 -64.71
N ALA A 337 5.47 -0.18 -63.96
CA ALA A 337 6.48 0.86 -63.76
C ALA A 337 7.85 0.22 -63.43
N ASN A 338 8.90 0.60 -64.16
CA ASN A 338 10.27 0.13 -63.92
C ASN A 338 11.03 1.09 -63.00
N VAL A 339 11.86 0.54 -62.10
CA VAL A 339 13.10 1.16 -61.60
C VAL A 339 14.16 0.06 -61.53
N THR A 340 15.40 0.35 -61.91
CA THR A 340 16.50 -0.62 -62.05
C THR A 340 17.59 -0.45 -60.98
N ASP A 341 18.48 -1.45 -60.91
CA ASP A 341 19.81 -1.45 -60.26
C ASP A 341 19.80 -1.37 -58.71
N SER A 342 20.50 -2.22 -57.95
CA SER A 342 21.78 -2.92 -58.14
C SER A 342 21.76 -4.34 -57.50
N VAL A 343 22.25 -5.42 -58.14
CA VAL A 343 23.64 -5.94 -58.09
C VAL A 343 24.16 -6.19 -56.64
N SER A 344 24.68 -7.37 -56.22
CA SER A 344 24.69 -8.75 -56.78
C SER A 344 25.34 -9.76 -55.79
N HIS A 345 24.96 -11.05 -55.83
CA HIS A 345 25.70 -12.20 -55.25
C HIS A 345 25.90 -12.23 -53.71
N ASP A 346 26.13 -13.36 -53.01
CA ASP A 346 26.50 -14.74 -53.41
C ASP A 346 25.63 -15.84 -52.74
N LEU A 347 25.85 -17.10 -53.12
CA LEU A 347 25.21 -18.33 -52.62
C LEU A 347 26.24 -19.34 -52.06
N GLU A 348 25.76 -20.38 -51.36
CA GLU A 348 26.47 -21.63 -50.98
C GLU A 348 27.72 -21.47 -50.07
N ASN A 349 27.85 -22.16 -48.93
CA ASN A 349 27.72 -23.62 -48.78
C ASN A 349 27.35 -24.06 -47.35
N MET A 350 26.85 -25.29 -47.25
CA MET A 350 26.68 -26.10 -46.03
C MET A 350 27.57 -27.36 -46.17
N PRO A 351 27.95 -28.04 -45.06
CA PRO A 351 27.45 -29.42 -44.93
C PRO A 351 27.23 -29.88 -43.46
N ASP A 352 26.47 -30.98 -43.32
CA ASP A 352 26.20 -31.67 -42.06
C ASP A 352 27.23 -32.77 -41.71
N SER A 353 27.40 -33.04 -40.41
CA SER A 353 27.76 -34.34 -39.77
C SER A 353 27.69 -34.15 -38.24
N VAL A 354 27.04 -34.93 -37.37
CA VAL A 354 26.62 -36.36 -37.27
C VAL A 354 27.66 -37.26 -36.57
N ASP A 355 27.22 -37.86 -35.45
CA ASP A 355 27.84 -38.91 -34.60
C ASP A 355 29.16 -38.56 -33.83
N SER A 356 29.52 -39.19 -32.69
CA SER A 356 29.07 -40.45 -32.04
C SER A 356 29.10 -40.40 -30.47
N MET A 357 28.93 -41.56 -29.79
CA MET A 357 28.66 -41.75 -28.34
C MET A 357 29.90 -42.19 -27.48
N HIS A 358 29.68 -42.52 -26.18
CA HIS A 358 30.58 -43.17 -25.17
C HIS A 358 31.60 -42.24 -24.43
N GLU A 359 32.02 -42.42 -23.15
CA GLU A 359 31.64 -43.26 -21.97
C GLU A 359 32.32 -42.70 -20.66
N GLU A 360 32.18 -43.14 -19.38
CA GLU A 360 31.35 -44.15 -18.67
C GLU A 360 30.96 -43.62 -17.25
N LYS A 361 31.58 -44.07 -16.14
CA LYS A 361 31.30 -43.63 -14.73
C LYS A 361 32.54 -43.48 -13.84
N LYS A 362 32.38 -42.70 -12.76
CA LYS A 362 32.68 -43.03 -11.34
C LYS A 362 32.06 -41.92 -10.46
N VAL A 363 31.13 -42.17 -9.54
CA VAL A 363 31.20 -42.97 -8.28
C VAL A 363 32.18 -42.39 -7.27
N GLY A 364 31.66 -41.94 -6.13
CA GLY A 364 32.41 -41.31 -5.04
C GLY A 364 31.50 -40.72 -3.96
N ASP A 365 30.86 -41.58 -3.15
CA ASP A 365 30.30 -41.17 -1.86
C ASP A 365 31.43 -40.78 -0.88
N LEU A 366 31.15 -39.92 0.09
CA LEU A 366 31.50 -40.15 1.51
C LEU A 366 30.90 -39.09 2.47
N GLU A 367 30.38 -39.61 3.58
CA GLU A 367 30.18 -39.01 4.91
C GLU A 367 29.52 -37.63 5.10
N ALA A 368 28.37 -37.67 5.79
CA ALA A 368 27.87 -36.56 6.60
C ALA A 368 28.47 -36.60 8.02
N LYS A 369 28.54 -35.43 8.67
CA LYS A 369 28.86 -35.27 10.09
C LYS A 369 28.17 -34.04 10.68
#